data_AF-A0A2T4IQ85-F1
#
_entry.id   AF-A0A2T4IQ85-F1
#
_cell.length_a   1.000
_cell.length_b   1.000
_cell.length_c   1.000
_cell.angle_alpha   90.00
_cell.angle_beta   90.00
_cell.angle_gamma   90.00
#
_symmetry.space_group_name_H-M   'P 1'
#
loop_
_entity.id
_entity.type
_entity.pdbx_description
1 polymer ?
#
loop_
_entity_poly.entity_id
_entity_poly.type
_entity_poly.pdbx_seq_one_letter_code
_entity_poly.pdbx_strand_id
1 'polypeptide(L)'
;MEEKNNLDFDALIAFIRKEIDGYDYPALVNDRTDLVGVPLAEDVVLADLARFRAALVKPYWIDVDRRDTIADLESETPVVERCTVVTDDRDGYLLAYEPHKQEFLLVYRTGDRHVSIGVRGDAVGCYLAI
;
A
#
# COMPACT_ATOMS: atom_id res chain seq x y z
N MET A 1 10.14 27.25 -3.56
CA MET A 1 10.31 25.81 -3.89
C MET A 1 9.04 25.13 -3.40
N GLU A 2 7.98 25.17 -4.20
CA GLU A 2 6.59 25.07 -3.72
C GLU A 2 5.69 24.30 -4.71
N GLU A 3 6.26 23.36 -5.49
CA GLU A 3 5.52 22.52 -6.44
C GLU A 3 5.15 21.13 -5.89
N LYS A 4 5.57 20.78 -4.66
CA LYS A 4 5.57 19.38 -4.19
C LYS A 4 4.22 18.76 -3.80
N ASN A 5 3.10 19.49 -3.83
CA ASN A 5 1.83 19.02 -3.26
C ASN A 5 0.63 19.00 -4.22
N ASN A 6 0.84 19.07 -5.55
CA ASN A 6 -0.29 19.01 -6.49
C ASN A 6 -0.66 17.57 -6.89
N LEU A 7 -0.79 16.67 -5.90
CA LEU A 7 -1.31 15.33 -6.14
C LEU A 7 -2.84 15.42 -6.24
N ASP A 8 -3.39 14.98 -7.37
CA ASP A 8 -4.83 14.85 -7.55
C ASP A 8 -5.32 13.61 -6.80
N PHE A 9 -5.91 13.84 -5.62
CA PHE A 9 -6.45 12.78 -4.78
C PHE A 9 -7.65 12.07 -5.41
N ASP A 10 -8.46 12.77 -6.19
CA ASP A 10 -9.63 12.16 -6.84
C ASP A 10 -9.17 11.22 -7.96
N ALA A 11 -8.17 11.64 -8.73
CA ALA A 11 -7.53 10.78 -9.73
C ALA A 11 -6.85 9.55 -9.10
N LEU A 12 -6.16 9.72 -7.96
CA LEU A 12 -5.53 8.62 -7.24
C LEU A 12 -6.57 7.59 -6.74
N ILE A 13 -7.66 8.06 -6.11
CA ILE A 13 -8.72 7.16 -5.65
C ILE A 13 -9.42 6.47 -6.81
N ALA A 14 -9.65 7.18 -7.92
CA ALA A 14 -10.23 6.59 -9.13
C ALA A 14 -9.32 5.51 -9.73
N PHE A 15 -8.01 5.74 -9.73
CA PHE A 15 -7.02 4.76 -10.16
C PHE A 15 -7.07 3.50 -9.28
N ILE A 16 -7.03 3.63 -7.95
CA ILE A 16 -7.09 2.49 -7.03
C ILE A 16 -8.38 1.69 -7.22
N ARG A 17 -9.53 2.38 -7.35
CA ARG A 17 -10.81 1.71 -7.62
C ARG A 17 -10.77 0.88 -8.89
N LYS A 18 -10.16 1.41 -9.95
CA LYS A 18 -9.97 0.67 -11.21
C LYS A 18 -9.08 -0.54 -11.02
N GLU A 19 -8.02 -0.46 -10.21
CA GLU A 19 -7.18 -1.62 -9.89
C GLU A 19 -7.95 -2.69 -9.14
N ILE A 20 -8.76 -2.32 -8.14
CA ILE A 20 -9.61 -3.26 -7.40
C ILE A 20 -10.64 -3.91 -8.34
N ASP A 21 -11.33 -3.11 -9.18
CA ASP A 21 -12.35 -3.59 -10.12
C ASP A 21 -11.78 -4.49 -11.22
N GLY A 22 -10.51 -4.27 -11.60
CA GLY A 22 -9.82 -5.00 -12.66
C GLY A 22 -8.99 -6.19 -12.17
N TYR A 23 -8.97 -6.49 -10.88
CA TYR A 23 -8.14 -7.55 -10.33
C TYR A 23 -8.70 -8.93 -10.67
N ASP A 24 -8.01 -9.66 -11.55
CA ASP A 24 -8.37 -11.01 -11.98
C ASP A 24 -7.50 -12.05 -11.27
N TYR A 25 -7.90 -12.43 -10.05
CA TYR A 25 -7.16 -13.42 -9.26
C TYR A 25 -7.05 -14.79 -9.95
N PRO A 26 -8.12 -15.35 -10.56
CA PRO A 26 -8.01 -16.60 -11.31
C PRO A 26 -6.94 -16.55 -12.40
N ALA A 27 -6.83 -15.46 -13.17
CA ALA A 27 -5.78 -15.33 -14.19
C ALA A 27 -4.34 -15.31 -13.62
N LEU A 28 -4.17 -14.94 -12.35
CA LEU A 28 -2.87 -14.90 -11.67
C LEU A 28 -2.45 -16.25 -11.08
N VAL A 29 -3.39 -17.17 -10.84
CA VAL A 29 -3.12 -18.47 -10.21
C VAL A 29 -3.30 -19.64 -11.18
N ASN A 30 -4.22 -19.52 -12.14
CA ASN A 30 -4.41 -20.54 -13.16
C ASN A 30 -3.16 -20.60 -14.05
N ASP A 31 -2.75 -21.81 -14.40
CA ASP A 31 -1.65 -22.09 -15.32
C ASP A 31 -0.24 -21.65 -14.88
N ARG A 32 -0.06 -21.20 -13.62
CA ARG A 32 1.25 -20.92 -13.03
C ARG A 32 1.82 -22.19 -12.37
N THR A 33 3.01 -22.61 -12.80
CA THR A 33 3.73 -23.77 -12.25
C THR A 33 4.88 -23.40 -11.32
N ASP A 34 5.15 -22.10 -11.20
CA ASP A 34 6.24 -21.47 -10.45
C ASP A 34 5.78 -20.88 -9.10
N LEU A 35 4.53 -21.13 -8.69
CA LEU A 35 4.00 -20.65 -7.43
C LEU A 35 4.70 -21.33 -6.25
N VAL A 36 5.07 -20.54 -5.24
CA VAL A 36 5.60 -21.04 -3.98
C VAL A 36 4.48 -21.01 -2.94
N GLY A 37 4.21 -22.16 -2.32
CA GLY A 37 3.14 -22.30 -1.34
C GLY A 37 1.80 -22.70 -1.98
N VAL A 38 0.71 -22.49 -1.21
CA VAL A 38 -0.66 -22.75 -1.66
C VAL A 38 -1.34 -21.39 -1.86
N PRO A 39 -1.92 -21.09 -3.04
CA PRO A 39 -2.68 -19.87 -3.25
C PRO A 39 -3.84 -19.75 -2.26
N LEU A 40 -4.18 -18.51 -1.90
CA LEU A 40 -5.37 -18.23 -1.12
C LEU A 40 -6.62 -18.67 -1.90
N ALA A 41 -7.67 -18.99 -1.16
CA ALA A 41 -8.96 -19.25 -1.78
C ALA A 41 -9.53 -17.95 -2.39
N GLU A 42 -10.19 -18.07 -3.54
CA GLU A 42 -10.71 -16.92 -4.28
C GLU A 42 -11.72 -16.09 -3.46
N ASP A 43 -12.55 -16.74 -2.67
CA ASP A 43 -13.53 -16.08 -1.79
C ASP A 43 -12.87 -15.19 -0.72
N VAL A 44 -11.71 -15.61 -0.19
CA VAL A 44 -10.90 -14.80 0.73
C VAL A 44 -10.39 -13.55 0.03
N VAL A 45 -9.81 -13.71 -1.16
CA VAL A 45 -9.29 -12.57 -1.95
C VAL A 45 -10.42 -11.59 -2.29
N LEU A 46 -11.58 -12.08 -2.72
CA LEU A 46 -12.74 -11.24 -3.01
C LEU A 46 -13.24 -10.49 -1.76
N ALA A 47 -13.22 -11.13 -0.59
CA ALA A 47 -13.58 -10.49 0.67
C ALA A 47 -12.59 -9.37 1.03
N ASP A 48 -11.30 -9.60 0.83
CA ASP A 48 -10.26 -8.60 1.10
C ASP A 48 -10.31 -7.42 0.11
N LEU A 49 -10.63 -7.65 -1.17
CA LEU A 49 -10.88 -6.57 -2.14
C LEU A 49 -12.10 -5.73 -1.76
N ALA A 50 -13.15 -6.35 -1.21
CA ALA A 50 -14.30 -5.64 -0.68
C ALA A 50 -13.92 -4.82 0.57
N ARG A 51 -13.08 -5.37 1.45
CA ARG A 51 -12.51 -4.67 2.60
C ARG A 51 -11.67 -3.48 2.16
N PHE A 52 -10.82 -3.65 1.16
CA PHE A 52 -10.01 -2.59 0.57
C PHE A 52 -10.88 -1.42 0.12
N ARG A 53 -11.92 -1.70 -0.67
CA ARG A 53 -12.85 -0.67 -1.15
C ARG A 53 -13.52 0.10 -0.01
N ALA A 54 -13.88 -0.59 1.06
CA ALA A 54 -14.51 0.02 2.24
C ALA A 54 -13.52 0.83 3.10
N ALA A 55 -12.24 0.44 3.09
CA ALA A 55 -11.17 1.08 3.85
C ALA A 55 -10.59 2.33 3.18
N LEU A 56 -10.98 2.63 1.93
CA LEU A 56 -10.54 3.84 1.23
C LEU A 56 -11.00 5.09 2.00
N VAL A 57 -10.04 5.96 2.32
CA VAL A 57 -10.29 7.23 3.00
C VAL A 57 -10.09 8.41 2.06
N LYS A 58 -10.51 9.61 2.47
CA LYS A 58 -10.04 10.83 1.82
C LYS A 58 -8.53 10.90 2.02
N PRO A 59 -7.72 10.94 0.94
CA PRO A 59 -6.29 10.84 1.11
C PRO A 59 -5.71 12.01 1.92
N TYR A 60 -4.69 11.73 2.71
CA TYR A 60 -4.01 12.74 3.54
C TYR A 60 -2.51 12.45 3.63
N TRP A 61 -1.73 13.50 3.81
CA TRP A 61 -0.28 13.40 3.83
C TRP A 61 0.26 12.98 5.21
N ILE A 62 1.25 12.09 5.19
CA ILE A 62 2.06 11.70 6.34
C ILE A 62 3.54 11.72 5.98
N ASP A 63 4.39 11.82 7.00
CA ASP A 63 5.82 11.53 6.89
C ASP A 63 6.07 10.10 7.36
N VAL A 64 6.75 9.31 6.53
CA VAL A 64 7.07 7.90 6.79
C VAL A 64 8.57 7.76 6.98
N ASP A 65 8.97 7.17 8.09
CA ASP A 65 10.35 6.75 8.31
C ASP A 65 10.60 5.46 7.52
N ARG A 66 11.49 5.52 6.54
CA ARG A 66 11.85 4.36 5.75
C ARG A 66 12.64 3.35 6.58
N ARG A 67 12.17 2.11 6.63
CA ARG A 67 12.79 0.96 7.32
C ARG A 67 12.74 -0.33 6.48
N ASP A 68 12.91 -0.20 5.17
CA ASP A 68 12.70 -1.31 4.23
C ASP A 68 13.90 -2.25 4.09
N THR A 69 15.11 -1.75 4.38
CA THR A 69 16.36 -2.51 4.23
C THR A 69 17.08 -2.68 5.56
N ILE A 70 18.01 -3.64 5.65
CA ILE A 70 18.87 -3.82 6.83
C ILE A 70 19.61 -2.51 7.15
N ALA A 71 20.13 -1.83 6.13
CA ALA A 71 20.81 -0.54 6.30
C ALA A 71 19.87 0.54 6.86
N ASP A 72 18.61 0.57 6.43
CA ASP A 72 17.62 1.51 6.99
C ASP A 72 17.29 1.14 8.44
N LEU A 73 17.20 -0.15 8.79
CA LEU A 73 16.94 -0.62 10.16
C LEU A 73 18.09 -0.29 11.12
N GLU A 74 19.34 -0.39 10.66
CA GLU A 74 20.54 -0.09 11.44
C GLU A 74 20.81 1.43 11.56
N SER A 75 20.18 2.26 10.71
CA SER A 75 20.38 3.71 10.76
C SER A 75 19.69 4.36 11.96
N GLU A 76 20.45 5.19 12.70
CA GLU A 76 19.90 6.04 13.75
C GLU A 76 19.08 7.21 13.19
N THR A 77 19.42 7.69 11.99
CA THR A 77 18.72 8.77 11.29
C THR A 77 17.95 8.21 10.10
N PRO A 78 16.62 8.04 10.20
CA PRO A 78 15.84 7.47 9.11
C PRO A 78 15.74 8.44 7.93
N VAL A 79 15.64 7.87 6.73
CA VAL A 79 15.19 8.60 5.55
C VAL A 79 13.68 8.83 5.70
N VAL A 80 13.24 10.07 5.56
CA VAL A 80 11.82 10.43 5.68
C VAL A 80 11.23 10.64 4.29
N GLU A 81 10.15 9.91 4.00
CA GLU A 81 9.41 9.97 2.75
C GLU A 81 8.03 10.59 2.98
N ARG A 82 7.65 11.55 2.13
CA ARG A 82 6.35 12.21 2.20
C ARG A 82 5.35 11.40 1.39
N CYS A 83 4.43 10.72 2.06
CA CYS A 83 3.48 9.80 1.45
C CYS A 83 2.04 10.24 1.68
N THR A 84 1.13 9.78 0.83
CA THR A 84 -0.31 10.01 0.98
C THR A 84 -0.99 8.72 1.44
N VAL A 85 -1.63 8.72 2.61
CA VAL A 85 -2.45 7.59 3.07
C VAL A 85 -3.70 7.50 2.20
N VAL A 86 -4.03 6.30 1.73
CA VAL A 86 -5.21 6.01 0.92
C VAL A 86 -6.17 5.03 1.60
N THR A 87 -5.69 4.23 2.55
CA THR A 87 -6.54 3.41 3.44
C THR A 87 -6.18 3.61 4.90
N ASP A 88 -7.20 3.57 5.76
CA ASP A 88 -7.05 3.51 7.22
C ASP A 88 -8.22 2.66 7.77
N ASP A 89 -7.97 1.36 7.92
CA ASP A 89 -8.93 0.42 8.52
C ASP A 89 -8.84 0.39 10.06
N ARG A 90 -7.94 1.19 10.65
CA ARG A 90 -7.64 1.25 12.08
C ARG A 90 -7.12 -0.06 12.68
N ASP A 91 -6.69 -1.02 11.86
CA ASP A 91 -6.18 -2.32 12.30
C ASP A 91 -4.64 -2.35 12.41
N GLY A 92 -4.01 -1.17 12.34
CA GLY A 92 -2.59 -0.96 12.64
C GLY A 92 -1.69 -0.73 11.42
N TYR A 93 -2.17 -1.06 10.22
CA TYR A 93 -1.49 -0.80 8.96
C TYR A 93 -2.24 0.24 8.12
N LEU A 94 -1.48 1.08 7.44
CA LEU A 94 -1.97 2.03 6.46
C LEU A 94 -1.39 1.65 5.10
N LEU A 95 -2.21 1.75 4.05
CA LEU A 95 -1.69 1.80 2.69
C LEU A 95 -1.43 3.26 2.33
N ALA A 96 -0.19 3.56 1.95
CA ALA A 96 0.19 4.88 1.48
C ALA A 96 0.70 4.85 0.04
N TYR A 97 0.75 6.01 -0.60
CA TYR A 97 1.30 6.24 -1.92
C TYR A 97 2.49 7.19 -1.84
N GLU A 98 3.64 6.81 -2.42
CA GLU A 98 4.83 7.65 -2.53
C GLU A 98 4.88 8.29 -3.93
N PRO A 99 4.57 9.59 -4.06
CA PRO A 99 4.45 10.25 -5.37
C PRO A 99 5.77 10.35 -6.14
N HIS A 100 6.92 10.34 -5.45
CA HIS A 100 8.23 10.44 -6.10
C HIS A 100 8.63 9.14 -6.81
N LYS A 101 8.22 8.00 -6.27
CA LYS A 101 8.49 6.67 -6.86
C LYS A 101 7.29 6.09 -7.62
N GLN A 102 6.12 6.71 -7.46
CA GLN A 102 4.86 6.29 -8.06
C GLN A 102 4.45 4.86 -7.65
N GLU A 103 4.68 4.52 -6.38
CA GLU A 103 4.39 3.20 -5.83
C GLU A 103 3.59 3.31 -4.52
N PHE A 104 2.93 2.21 -4.16
CA PHE A 104 2.27 2.04 -2.87
C PHE A 104 3.20 1.34 -1.88
N LEU A 105 2.99 1.61 -0.60
CA LEU A 105 3.75 0.99 0.49
C LEU A 105 2.87 0.75 1.72
N LEU A 106 3.16 -0.34 2.42
CA LEU A 106 2.58 -0.59 3.75
C LEU A 106 3.34 0.19 4.81
N VAL A 107 2.56 0.83 5.67
CA VAL A 107 3.03 1.68 6.75
C VAL A 107 2.44 1.20 8.04
N TYR A 108 3.29 0.88 9.00
CA TYR A 108 2.89 0.56 10.37
C TYR A 108 2.92 1.82 11.24
N ARG A 109 1.89 1.99 12.06
CA ARG A 109 1.84 3.09 13.03
C ARG A 109 2.45 2.66 14.37
N THR A 110 3.49 3.36 14.81
CA THR A 110 4.18 3.11 16.09
C THR A 110 4.24 4.38 16.94
N GLY A 111 3.34 4.47 17.93
CA GLY A 111 3.13 5.71 18.69
C GLY A 111 2.69 6.86 17.77
N ASP A 112 3.51 7.91 17.72
CA ASP A 112 3.31 9.08 16.85
C ASP A 112 4.04 8.98 15.51
N ARG A 113 4.75 7.87 15.25
CA ARG A 113 5.55 7.67 14.03
C ARG A 113 4.85 6.73 13.06
N HIS A 114 5.14 6.94 11.78
CA HIS A 114 4.72 6.06 10.69
C HIS A 114 5.99 5.46 10.08
N VAL A 115 6.03 4.14 9.97
CA VAL A 115 7.23 3.41 9.59
C VAL A 115 6.91 2.44 8.45
N SER A 116 7.71 2.44 7.40
CA SER A 116 7.55 1.46 6.31
C SER A 116 8.03 0.07 6.73
N ILE A 117 7.47 -0.98 6.16
CA ILE A 117 7.78 -2.37 6.53
C ILE A 117 8.37 -3.21 5.38
N GLY A 118 8.91 -2.57 4.34
CA GLY A 118 9.52 -3.25 3.20
C GLY A 118 8.55 -3.84 2.17
N VAL A 119 7.23 -3.67 2.36
CA VAL A 119 6.20 -4.07 1.38
C VAL A 119 5.85 -2.87 0.52
N ARG A 120 6.20 -2.95 -0.77
CA ARG A 120 6.01 -1.90 -1.79
C ARG A 120 5.56 -2.49 -3.12
N GLY A 121 4.80 -1.73 -3.90
CA GLY A 121 4.32 -2.18 -5.21
C GLY A 121 3.04 -1.49 -5.66
N ASP A 122 2.15 -2.25 -6.30
CA ASP A 122 0.81 -1.80 -6.67
C ASP A 122 -0.15 -1.77 -5.47
N ALA A 123 -1.29 -1.08 -5.61
CA ALA A 123 -2.20 -0.85 -4.50
C ALA A 123 -2.83 -2.14 -3.98
N VAL A 124 -3.22 -3.04 -4.90
CA VAL A 124 -3.92 -4.29 -4.55
C VAL A 124 -2.95 -5.28 -3.91
N GLY A 125 -1.78 -5.50 -4.52
CA GLY A 125 -0.75 -6.38 -4.00
C GLY A 125 -0.27 -5.98 -2.61
N CYS A 126 -0.09 -4.67 -2.36
CA CYS A 126 0.25 -4.18 -1.03
C CYS A 126 -0.90 -4.39 -0.04
N TYR A 127 -2.14 -4.09 -0.40
CA TYR A 127 -3.28 -4.24 0.51
C TYR A 127 -3.54 -5.70 0.89
N LEU A 128 -3.41 -6.63 -0.06
CA LEU A 128 -3.58 -8.07 0.18
C LEU A 128 -2.44 -8.69 1.02
N ALA A 129 -1.37 -7.94 1.30
CA ALA A 129 -0.28 -8.37 2.17
C ALA A 129 -0.51 -8.00 3.66
N ILE A 130 -1.64 -7.36 4.00
CA ILE A 130 -2.03 -6.94 5.37
C ILE A 130 -2.60 -8.12 6.17
#